data_AF-A0AAW6XQX7-F1
#
_entry.id   AF-A0AAW6XQX7-F1
#
_cell.length_a   1.000
_cell.length_b   1.000
_cell.length_c   1.000
_cell.angle_alpha   90.00
_cell.angle_beta   90.00
_cell.angle_gamma   90.00
#
_symmetry.space_group_name_H-M   'P 1'
#
loop_
_entity.id
_entity.type
_entity.pdbx_description
1 polymer ?
#
loop_
_entity_poly.entity_id
_entity_poly.type
_entity_poly.pdbx_seq_one_letter_code
_entity_poly.pdbx_strand_id
1 'polypeptide(L)'
;WHTSNVFTNEPALRLGRKLVEATFAERVVFMNSGTEANETAFKLARHYAVTRHSPYKTKIIAFHNAFHGRSLFTVSVGGQPKYSDGFGPKPADI
;
A
#
# COMPACT_ATOMS: atom_id res chain seq x y z
N TRP A 1 12.20 11.99 20.06
CA TRP A 1 12.77 12.77 18.94
C TRP A 1 12.43 12.07 17.63
N HIS A 2 11.98 12.81 16.62
CA HIS A 2 11.74 12.32 15.26
C HIS A 2 12.80 12.91 14.34
N THR A 3 13.43 12.10 13.50
CA THR A 3 14.59 12.49 12.69
C THR A 3 14.30 12.52 11.18
N SER A 4 13.04 12.36 10.76
CA SER A 4 12.66 12.08 9.37
C SER A 4 13.33 10.83 8.78
N ASN A 5 13.09 10.56 7.49
CA ASN A 5 13.74 9.48 6.74
C ASN A 5 15.02 9.94 6.02
N VAL A 6 15.47 11.20 6.18
CA VAL A 6 16.83 11.61 5.78
C VAL A 6 17.87 10.77 6.53
N PHE A 7 17.55 10.39 7.77
CA PHE A 7 18.35 9.50 8.60
C PHE A 7 17.62 8.18 8.83
N THR A 8 18.40 7.10 9.00
CA THR A 8 17.88 5.88 9.61
C THR A 8 17.94 5.99 11.14
N ASN A 9 17.36 5.02 11.84
CA ASN A 9 17.47 4.91 13.30
C ASN A 9 17.51 3.44 13.74
N GLU A 10 18.20 3.18 14.85
CA GLU A 10 18.40 1.81 15.35
C GLU A 10 17.08 1.07 15.65
N PRO A 11 16.05 1.68 16.27
CA PRO A 11 14.79 1.00 16.51
C PRO A 11 14.12 0.51 15.21
N ALA A 12 14.07 1.34 14.16
CA ALA A 12 13.50 0.97 12.87
C ALA A 12 14.27 -0.19 12.22
N LEU A 13 15.61 -0.14 12.24
CA LEU A 13 16.44 -1.22 11.67
C LEU A 13 16.27 -2.54 12.43
N ARG A 14 16.21 -2.48 13.77
CA ARG A 14 16.03 -3.66 14.62
C ARG A 14 14.67 -4.30 14.39
N LEU A 15 13.61 -3.50 14.30
CA LEU A 15 12.27 -4.01 13.97
C LEU A 15 12.23 -4.59 12.57
N GLY A 16 12.82 -3.90 11.58
CA GLY A 16 12.87 -4.37 10.20
C GLY A 16 13.57 -5.72 10.07
N ARG A 17 14.69 -5.91 10.77
CA ARG A 17 15.41 -7.20 10.81
C ARG A 17 14.54 -8.31 11.40
N LYS A 18 13.88 -8.07 12.54
CA LYS A 18 12.99 -9.08 13.16
C LYS A 18 11.86 -9.51 12.22
N LEU A 19 11.27 -8.56 11.48
CA LEU A 19 10.20 -8.85 10.51
C LEU A 19 10.72 -9.69 9.34
N VAL A 20 11.90 -9.36 8.81
CA VAL A 20 12.56 -10.12 7.74
C VAL A 20 12.88 -11.54 8.19
N GLU A 21 13.45 -11.71 9.39
CA GLU A 21 13.80 -13.03 9.93
C GLU A 21 12.58 -13.92 10.21
N ALA A 22 11.42 -13.33 10.49
CA ALA A 22 10.21 -14.06 10.87
C ALA A 22 9.23 -14.32 9.71
N THR A 23 9.49 -13.80 8.50
CA THR A 23 8.52 -13.83 7.39
C THR A 23 9.22 -14.09 6.05
N PHE A 24 8.46 -14.05 4.95
CA PHE A 24 9.02 -14.12 3.59
C PHE A 24 9.74 -12.82 3.16
N ALA A 25 9.59 -11.75 3.93
CA ALA A 25 10.02 -10.42 3.51
C ALA A 25 11.55 -10.33 3.48
N GLU A 26 12.09 -9.74 2.42
CA GLU A 26 13.51 -9.38 2.35
C GLU A 26 13.75 -7.91 2.68
N ARG A 27 12.71 -7.05 2.57
CA ARG A 27 12.75 -5.60 2.80
C ARG A 27 11.42 -5.15 3.41
N VAL A 28 11.46 -4.05 4.16
CA VAL A 28 10.27 -3.43 4.78
C VAL A 28 10.31 -1.91 4.63
N VAL A 29 9.14 -1.28 4.68
CA VAL A 29 8.97 0.17 4.78
C VAL A 29 7.95 0.45 5.89
N PHE A 30 8.23 1.46 6.73
CA PHE A 30 7.36 1.82 7.84
C PHE A 30 6.48 2.99 7.47
N MET A 31 5.20 2.87 7.81
CA MET A 31 4.16 3.89 7.65
C MET A 31 3.41 4.04 8.97
N ASN A 32 2.52 5.04 9.06
CA ASN A 32 1.84 5.40 10.31
C ASN A 32 0.44 4.78 10.42
N SER A 33 -0.08 4.18 9.34
CA SER A 33 -1.40 3.54 9.33
C SER A 33 -1.50 2.38 8.33
N GLY A 34 -2.51 1.53 8.52
CA GLY A 34 -2.85 0.49 7.54
C GLY A 34 -3.26 1.05 6.18
N THR A 35 -3.91 2.22 6.13
CA THR A 35 -4.23 2.94 4.88
C THR A 35 -2.95 3.28 4.11
N GLU A 36 -1.94 3.85 4.77
CA GLU A 36 -0.67 4.21 4.13
C GLU A 36 0.15 2.97 3.72
N ALA A 37 0.13 1.91 4.53
CA ALA A 37 0.76 0.65 4.17
C ALA A 37 0.12 0.04 2.90
N ASN A 38 -1.21 0.06 2.79
CA ASN A 38 -1.92 -0.42 1.61
C ASN A 38 -1.70 0.49 0.39
N GLU A 39 -1.71 1.82 0.54
CA GLU A 39 -1.28 2.75 -0.54
C GLU A 39 0.09 2.38 -1.08
N THR A 40 1.04 2.12 -0.18
CA THR A 40 2.41 1.74 -0.55
C THR A 40 2.43 0.42 -1.32
N ALA A 41 1.69 -0.59 -0.83
CA ALA A 41 1.59 -1.88 -1.49
C ALA A 41 0.96 -1.77 -2.89
N PHE A 42 -0.16 -1.06 -3.03
CA PHE A 42 -0.85 -0.90 -4.31
C PHE A 42 -0.03 -0.09 -5.31
N LYS A 43 0.64 0.98 -4.87
CA LYS A 43 1.56 1.75 -5.71
C LYS A 43 2.78 0.93 -6.14
N LEU A 44 3.37 0.16 -5.22
CA LEU A 44 4.50 -0.72 -5.53
C LEU A 44 4.11 -1.79 -6.54
N ALA A 45 2.96 -2.46 -6.36
CA ALA A 45 2.47 -3.47 -7.30
C ALA A 45 2.24 -2.90 -8.70
N ARG A 46 1.59 -1.73 -8.81
CA ARG A 46 1.42 -1.05 -10.11
C ARG A 46 2.75 -0.64 -10.72
N HIS A 47 3.64 -0.03 -9.94
CA HIS A 47 4.94 0.41 -10.45
C HIS A 47 5.82 -0.78 -10.89
N TYR A 48 5.78 -1.89 -10.16
CA TYR A 48 6.44 -3.13 -10.55
C TYR A 48 5.89 -3.63 -11.89
N ALA A 49 4.56 -3.66 -12.07
CA ALA A 49 3.96 -4.09 -13.33
C ALA A 49 4.35 -3.20 -14.52
N VAL A 50 4.38 -1.87 -14.31
CA VAL A 50 4.82 -0.89 -15.32
C VAL A 50 6.29 -1.11 -15.70
N THR A 51 7.17 -1.29 -14.71
CA THR A 51 8.62 -1.37 -14.93
C THR A 51 9.11 -2.73 -15.38
N ARG A 52 8.39 -3.81 -15.06
CA ARG A 52 8.80 -5.19 -15.38
C ARG A 52 8.03 -5.83 -16.52
N HIS A 53 6.86 -5.30 -16.87
CA HIS A 53 6.00 -5.90 -17.88
C HIS A 53 5.54 -4.85 -18.89
N SER A 54 4.51 -4.08 -18.57
CA SER A 54 3.90 -3.15 -19.51
C SER A 54 3.24 -2.00 -18.75
N PRO A 55 3.31 -0.76 -19.27
CA PRO A 55 2.60 0.37 -18.69
C PRO A 55 1.07 0.19 -18.67
N TYR A 56 0.53 -0.76 -19.45
CA TYR A 56 -0.89 -1.06 -19.53
C TYR A 56 -1.34 -2.19 -18.57
N LYS A 57 -0.43 -2.81 -17.81
CA LYS A 57 -0.78 -3.84 -16.82
C LYS A 57 -1.20 -3.18 -15.48
N THR A 58 -2.38 -2.59 -15.46
CA THR A 58 -2.86 -1.68 -14.39
C THR A 58 -3.95 -2.26 -13.48
N LYS A 59 -4.67 -3.28 -13.95
CA LYS A 59 -5.83 -3.88 -13.27
C LYS A 59 -5.46 -4.46 -11.90
N ILE A 60 -6.21 -4.05 -10.88
CA ILE A 60 -6.19 -4.63 -9.53
C ILE A 60 -7.48 -5.41 -9.36
N ILE A 61 -7.38 -6.64 -8.86
CA ILE A 61 -8.55 -7.47 -8.53
C ILE A 61 -8.66 -7.53 -7.01
N ALA A 62 -9.83 -7.18 -6.48
CA ALA A 62 -10.15 -7.21 -5.06
C ALA A 62 -11.47 -7.96 -4.81
N PHE A 63 -11.94 -7.99 -3.56
CA PHE A 63 -13.06 -8.81 -3.13
C PHE A 63 -14.22 -7.95 -2.61
N HIS A 64 -15.45 -8.42 -2.83
CA HIS A 64 -16.63 -7.84 -2.18
C HIS A 64 -16.49 -7.86 -0.66
N ASN A 65 -17.03 -6.84 0.00
CA ASN A 65 -16.97 -6.62 1.45
C ASN A 65 -15.57 -6.30 2.03
N ALA A 66 -14.51 -6.27 1.20
CA ALA A 66 -13.17 -5.94 1.66
C ALA A 66 -13.06 -4.51 2.23
N PHE A 67 -12.11 -4.31 3.13
CA PHE A 67 -11.78 -3.00 3.72
C PHE A 67 -10.25 -2.82 3.74
N HIS A 68 -9.75 -1.83 2.99
CA HIS A 68 -8.30 -1.56 2.86
C HIS A 68 -7.87 -0.18 3.35
N GLY A 69 -8.80 0.64 3.84
CA GLY A 69 -8.50 1.99 4.31
C GLY A 69 -9.53 3.00 3.85
N ARG A 70 -9.19 4.28 4.04
CA ARG A 70 -10.08 5.43 3.79
C ARG A 70 -9.49 6.49 2.86
N SER A 71 -8.27 6.30 2.35
CA SER A 71 -7.80 7.14 1.24
C SER A 71 -8.61 6.80 -0.01
N LEU A 72 -8.68 7.72 -0.98
CA LEU A 72 -9.47 7.53 -2.19
C LEU A 72 -9.11 6.24 -2.94
N PHE A 73 -7.82 5.90 -3.01
CA PHE A 73 -7.39 4.66 -3.66
C PHE A 73 -7.72 3.42 -2.81
N THR A 74 -7.36 3.41 -1.53
CA THR A 74 -7.59 2.24 -0.67
C THR A 74 -9.08 1.94 -0.45
N VAL A 75 -9.93 2.96 -0.35
CA VAL A 75 -11.39 2.76 -0.23
C VAL A 75 -12.01 2.28 -1.54
N SER A 76 -11.44 2.67 -2.69
CA SER A 76 -11.88 2.19 -4.00
C SER A 76 -11.44 0.74 -4.29
N VAL A 77 -10.27 0.32 -3.79
CA VAL A 77 -9.87 -1.10 -3.77
C VAL A 77 -10.70 -1.91 -2.76
N GLY A 78 -11.27 -1.24 -1.76
CA GLY A 78 -12.26 -1.84 -0.86
C GLY A 78 -13.52 -2.32 -1.60
N GLY A 79 -14.22 -3.29 -1.01
CA GLY A 79 -15.37 -3.94 -1.64
C GLY A 79 -16.72 -3.43 -1.15
N GLN A 80 -16.80 -2.17 -0.68
CA GLN A 80 -18.00 -1.61 -0.04
C GLN A 80 -18.36 -0.24 -0.65
N PRO A 81 -19.26 -0.18 -1.65
CA PRO A 81 -19.60 1.05 -2.38
C PRO A 81 -20.02 2.22 -1.48
N LYS A 82 -20.77 1.92 -0.41
CA LYS A 82 -21.19 2.87 0.63
C LYS A 82 -20.05 3.67 1.26
N TYR A 83 -18.81 3.20 1.19
CA TYR A 83 -17.64 3.89 1.71
C TYR A 83 -16.83 4.63 0.64
N SER A 84 -17.00 4.31 -0.64
CA SER A 84 -16.23 4.88 -1.76
C SER A 84 -17.02 5.86 -2.62
N ASP A 85 -18.34 5.89 -2.51
CA ASP A 85 -19.20 6.78 -3.29
C ASP A 85 -19.25 8.19 -2.70
N GLY A 86 -19.44 9.20 -3.56
CA GLY A 86 -19.54 10.62 -3.15
C GLY A 86 -18.23 11.41 -3.15
N PHE A 87 -17.10 10.83 -3.59
CA PHE A 87 -15.78 11.48 -3.59
C PHE A 87 -15.25 11.85 -4.99
N GLY A 88 -16.13 11.91 -6.00
CA GLY A 88 -15.75 12.19 -7.40
C GLY A 88 -15.29 10.94 -8.17
N PRO A 89 -14.59 11.11 -9.30
CA PRO A 89 -14.08 9.99 -10.10
C PRO A 89 -13.14 9.10 -9.29
N LYS A 90 -13.48 7.80 -9.20
CA LYS A 90 -12.63 6.81 -8.54
C LYS A 90 -11.41 6.49 -9.40
N PRO A 91 -10.28 6.06 -8.80
CA PRO A 91 -9.13 5.59 -9.57
C PRO A 91 -9.55 4.42 -10.47
N ALA A 92 -9.12 4.45 -11.73
CA ALA A 92 -9.45 3.44 -12.72
C ALA A 92 -8.74 2.09 -12.44
N ASP A 93 -9.21 1.05 -13.15
CA ASP A 93 -8.62 -0.29 -13.16
C ASP A 93 -8.54 -0.98 -11.78
N ILE A 94 -9.68 -0.95 -11.07
CA ILE A 94 -9.92 -1.58 -9.75
C ILE A 94 -11.26 -2.32 -9.81
#